data_AF-A0A926Y3N0-F1
#
_entry.id   AF-A0A926Y3N0-F1
#
_cell.length_a   1.000
_cell.length_b   1.000
_cell.length_c   1.000
_cell.angle_alpha   90.00
_cell.angle_beta   90.00
_cell.angle_gamma   90.00
#
_symmetry.space_group_name_H-M   'P 1'
#
loop_
_entity.id
_entity.type
_entity.pdbx_description
1 polymer ?
#
loop_
_entity_poly.entity_id
_entity_poly.type
_entity_poly.pdbx_seq_one_letter_code
_entity_poly.pdbx_strand_id
1 'polypeptide(L)'
;MATQAAINSWNDVSFCRVNMYYTELYSPDITIRYNSSFAAGEYGLGTWPSNCNPGPTIDLNFQSESMTDSRLHYTIAHEIGHNFGFMHTDLGNFNNFQAPFSPSSDPQSVFNSGPATGLTTDSNSIPQWSSFSEWDISALRAVYGDDVMTQIWFDLIAPQGFFRECLIRWQISRFCSTTVTCKIFKSGVLINKADIPNNANFRPLLTPGVYDIWIHEVGNPGGTILKTGDRTLN
;
A
#
# COMPACT_ATOMS: atom_id res chain seq x y z
N MET A 1 1.76 0.81 -25.91
CA MET A 1 3.05 1.28 -25.35
C MET A 1 2.89 1.80 -23.92
N ALA A 2 1.91 2.68 -23.64
CA ALA A 2 1.66 3.22 -22.30
C ALA A 2 1.46 2.15 -21.21
N THR A 3 0.69 1.08 -21.47
CA THR A 3 0.46 -0.01 -20.52
C THR A 3 1.76 -0.68 -20.06
N GLN A 4 2.62 -1.06 -21.01
CA GLN A 4 3.90 -1.68 -20.68
C GLN A 4 4.81 -0.71 -19.92
N ALA A 5 4.79 0.58 -20.28
CA ALA A 5 5.55 1.59 -19.56
C ALA A 5 5.08 1.74 -18.09
N ALA A 6 3.76 1.75 -17.86
CA ALA A 6 3.20 1.77 -16.51
C ALA A 6 3.62 0.54 -15.69
N ILE A 7 3.53 -0.65 -16.28
CA ILE A 7 4.00 -1.91 -15.66
C ILE A 7 5.48 -1.81 -15.28
N ASN A 8 6.33 -1.32 -16.20
CA ASN A 8 7.76 -1.16 -15.93
C ASN A 8 8.01 -0.18 -14.78
N SER A 9 7.31 0.96 -14.74
CA SER A 9 7.47 1.94 -13.65
C SER A 9 7.18 1.36 -12.27
N TRP A 10 6.20 0.46 -12.16
CA TRP A 10 5.92 -0.27 -10.92
C TRP A 10 7.01 -1.30 -10.58
N ASN A 11 7.47 -2.06 -11.58
CA ASN A 11 8.53 -3.06 -11.41
C ASN A 11 9.89 -2.43 -11.05
N ASP A 12 10.15 -1.18 -11.47
CA ASP A 12 11.39 -0.45 -11.22
C ASP A 12 11.49 0.07 -9.76
N VAL A 13 10.41 -0.02 -8.98
CA VAL A 13 10.41 0.38 -7.57
C VAL A 13 11.25 -0.62 -6.76
N SER A 14 12.50 -0.24 -6.48
CA SER A 14 13.42 -1.07 -5.71
C SER A 14 12.86 -1.43 -4.32
N PHE A 15 13.20 -2.61 -3.82
CA PHE A 15 12.73 -3.16 -2.54
C PHE A 15 11.20 -3.31 -2.44
N CYS A 16 10.48 -3.36 -3.56
CA CYS A 16 9.07 -3.72 -3.65
C CYS A 16 8.91 -5.15 -4.19
N ARG A 17 7.94 -5.90 -3.70
CA ARG A 17 7.62 -7.26 -4.17
C ARG A 17 6.62 -7.30 -5.32
N VAL A 18 6.05 -6.15 -5.69
CA VAL A 18 5.19 -6.07 -6.86
C VAL A 18 6.03 -6.40 -8.09
N ASN A 19 5.57 -7.40 -8.85
CA ASN A 19 6.17 -7.79 -10.11
C ASN A 19 5.05 -8.17 -11.08
N MET A 20 4.92 -7.39 -12.15
CA MET A 20 3.87 -7.54 -13.15
C MET A 20 4.47 -7.83 -14.52
N TYR A 21 3.73 -8.54 -15.36
CA TYR A 21 4.06 -8.73 -16.76
C TYR A 21 2.80 -8.52 -17.61
N TYR A 22 3.00 -8.00 -18.81
CA TYR A 22 1.91 -7.81 -19.76
C TYR A 22 1.63 -9.14 -20.49
N THR A 23 0.35 -9.45 -20.69
CA THR A 23 -0.07 -10.59 -21.51
C THR A 23 -1.32 -10.24 -22.31
N GLU A 24 -1.37 -10.71 -23.55
CA GLU A 24 -2.58 -10.75 -24.39
C GLU A 24 -3.20 -12.16 -24.40
N LEU A 25 -2.54 -13.13 -23.76
CA LEU A 25 -2.93 -14.54 -23.71
C LEU A 25 -3.36 -14.94 -22.28
N TYR A 26 -4.51 -15.61 -22.19
CA TYR A 26 -5.15 -16.18 -20.99
C TYR A 26 -5.44 -15.23 -19.81
N SER A 27 -6.42 -15.66 -18.99
CA SER A 27 -7.02 -15.03 -17.80
C SER A 27 -6.04 -14.15 -16.98
N PRO A 28 -5.94 -12.84 -17.26
CA PRO A 28 -5.04 -11.95 -16.53
C PRO A 28 -5.58 -11.68 -15.12
N ASP A 29 -4.68 -11.42 -14.17
CA ASP A 29 -5.08 -10.99 -12.82
C ASP A 29 -5.75 -9.62 -12.84
N ILE A 30 -5.33 -8.74 -13.76
CA ILE A 30 -5.90 -7.42 -13.99
C ILE A 30 -6.20 -7.26 -15.48
N THR A 31 -7.47 -7.05 -15.83
CA THR A 31 -7.91 -6.74 -17.20
C THR A 31 -7.98 -5.24 -17.38
N ILE A 32 -7.19 -4.70 -18.31
CA ILE A 32 -7.27 -3.30 -18.74
C ILE A 32 -8.15 -3.23 -19.98
N ARG A 33 -9.21 -2.43 -19.92
CA ARG A 33 -10.17 -2.29 -21.03
C ARG A 33 -10.69 -0.87 -21.15
N TYR A 34 -11.24 -0.59 -22.32
CA TYR A 34 -11.96 0.66 -22.54
C TYR A 34 -13.41 0.52 -22.12
N ASN A 35 -13.94 1.57 -21.51
CA ASN A 35 -15.34 1.68 -21.14
C ASN A 35 -15.85 3.09 -21.50
N SER A 36 -17.02 3.20 -22.11
CA SER A 36 -17.61 4.48 -22.56
C SER A 36 -18.57 5.09 -21.54
N SER A 37 -18.79 4.43 -20.40
CA SER A 37 -19.78 4.81 -19.39
C SER A 37 -19.11 5.34 -18.12
N PHE A 38 -18.42 6.47 -18.27
CA PHE A 38 -17.79 7.19 -17.16
C PHE A 38 -18.59 8.43 -16.77
N ALA A 39 -18.49 8.84 -15.50
CA ALA A 39 -18.96 10.16 -15.10
C ALA A 39 -18.08 11.26 -15.72
N ALA A 40 -18.62 12.47 -15.81
CA ALA A 40 -17.84 13.60 -16.30
C ALA A 40 -16.62 13.86 -15.40
N GLY A 41 -15.43 13.93 -15.99
CA GLY A 41 -14.17 14.18 -15.28
C GLY A 41 -13.42 12.92 -14.83
N GLU A 42 -13.96 11.72 -15.06
CA GLU A 42 -13.27 10.45 -14.78
C GLU A 42 -12.47 9.99 -16.02
N TYR A 43 -11.21 9.63 -15.80
CA TYR A 43 -10.28 9.21 -16.86
C TYR A 43 -9.91 7.73 -16.79
N GLY A 44 -10.00 7.14 -15.60
CA GLY A 44 -9.77 5.73 -15.33
C GLY A 44 -10.53 5.30 -14.07
N LEU A 45 -10.74 3.99 -13.94
CA LEU A 45 -11.33 3.39 -12.75
C LEU A 45 -10.74 1.99 -12.52
N GLY A 46 -9.88 1.88 -11.52
CA GLY A 46 -9.40 0.63 -10.94
C GLY A 46 -10.39 0.07 -9.92
N THR A 47 -10.51 -1.25 -9.88
CA THR A 47 -11.26 -1.97 -8.84
C THR A 47 -10.38 -2.26 -7.63
N TRP A 48 -10.96 -2.40 -6.44
CA TRP A 48 -10.21 -2.70 -5.21
C TRP A 48 -9.75 -4.17 -5.15
N PRO A 49 -8.59 -4.46 -4.51
CA PRO A 49 -8.18 -5.82 -4.24
C PRO A 49 -9.16 -6.54 -3.31
N SER A 50 -9.25 -7.86 -3.46
CA SER A 50 -10.07 -8.70 -2.58
C SER A 50 -9.50 -10.10 -2.49
N ASN A 51 -9.62 -10.73 -1.32
CA ASN A 51 -9.17 -12.10 -1.08
C ASN A 51 -7.72 -12.35 -1.52
N CYS A 52 -6.82 -11.42 -1.21
CA CYS A 52 -5.40 -11.46 -1.59
C CYS A 52 -5.07 -11.34 -3.09
N ASN A 53 -6.07 -11.12 -3.93
CA ASN A 53 -5.86 -10.85 -5.35
C ASN A 53 -5.92 -9.34 -5.60
N PRO A 54 -5.18 -8.84 -6.60
CA PRO A 54 -5.36 -7.47 -7.05
C PRO A 54 -6.79 -7.27 -7.56
N GLY A 55 -7.22 -6.01 -7.63
CA GLY A 55 -8.49 -5.67 -8.27
C GLY A 55 -8.50 -6.16 -9.73
N PRO A 56 -9.58 -6.83 -10.18
CA PRO A 56 -9.55 -7.57 -11.44
C PRO A 56 -9.61 -6.70 -12.70
N THR A 57 -9.95 -5.41 -12.59
CA THR A 57 -10.15 -4.55 -13.75
C THR A 57 -9.62 -3.13 -13.57
N ILE A 58 -9.18 -2.56 -14.69
CA ILE A 58 -8.99 -1.13 -14.94
C ILE A 58 -9.84 -0.76 -16.15
N ASP A 59 -10.81 0.11 -15.95
CA ASP A 59 -11.57 0.73 -17.03
C ASP A 59 -10.92 2.06 -17.41
N LEU A 60 -10.77 2.35 -18.70
CA LEU A 60 -10.20 3.59 -19.22
C LEU A 60 -11.23 4.36 -20.06
N ASN A 61 -11.32 5.67 -19.85
CA ASN A 61 -12.22 6.55 -20.59
C ASN A 61 -11.52 7.13 -21.84
N PHE A 62 -12.04 6.82 -23.04
CA PHE A 62 -11.51 7.34 -24.31
C PHE A 62 -12.14 8.67 -24.76
N GLN A 63 -13.13 9.20 -24.04
CA GLN A 63 -13.85 10.42 -24.46
C GLN A 63 -13.02 11.70 -24.33
N SER A 64 -11.81 11.65 -23.77
CA SER A 64 -10.92 12.81 -23.77
C SER A 64 -10.03 12.80 -25.02
N GLU A 65 -10.30 13.66 -25.99
CA GLU A 65 -9.43 13.96 -27.15
C GLU A 65 -8.03 14.50 -26.75
N SER A 66 -7.70 14.52 -25.45
CA SER A 66 -6.49 15.06 -24.83
C SER A 66 -5.55 14.00 -24.20
N MET A 67 -5.84 12.70 -24.39
CA MET A 67 -5.07 11.60 -23.80
C MET A 67 -3.81 11.27 -24.63
N THR A 68 -2.67 11.89 -24.28
CA THR A 68 -1.36 11.52 -24.83
C THR A 68 -0.89 10.18 -24.25
N ASP A 69 0.08 9.51 -24.90
CA ASP A 69 0.69 8.28 -24.36
C ASP A 69 1.22 8.46 -22.93
N SER A 70 1.76 9.64 -22.59
CA SER A 70 2.26 9.95 -21.25
C SER A 70 1.14 10.18 -20.23
N ARG A 71 0.01 10.78 -20.63
CA ARG A 71 -1.19 10.86 -19.77
C ARG A 71 -1.83 9.50 -19.55
N LEU A 72 -1.88 8.67 -20.60
CA LEU A 72 -2.36 7.31 -20.50
C LEU A 72 -1.47 6.46 -19.59
N HIS A 73 -0.15 6.66 -19.65
CA HIS A 73 0.80 6.05 -18.72
C HIS A 73 0.47 6.48 -17.29
N TYR A 74 0.34 7.78 -17.02
CA TYR A 74 -0.04 8.29 -15.70
C TYR A 74 -1.34 7.67 -15.19
N THR A 75 -2.39 7.66 -16.00
CA THR A 75 -3.68 7.08 -15.63
C THR A 75 -3.54 5.59 -15.32
N ILE A 76 -2.90 4.80 -16.18
CA ILE A 76 -2.74 3.36 -15.92
C ILE A 76 -1.91 3.12 -14.65
N ALA A 77 -0.82 3.88 -14.44
CA ALA A 77 0.00 3.75 -13.23
C ALA A 77 -0.79 4.09 -11.95
N HIS A 78 -1.65 5.11 -12.01
CA HIS A 78 -2.59 5.47 -10.95
C HIS A 78 -3.59 4.35 -10.67
N GLU A 79 -4.27 3.84 -11.71
CA GLU A 79 -5.32 2.82 -11.55
C GLU A 79 -4.78 1.47 -11.06
N ILE A 80 -3.56 1.09 -11.47
CA ILE A 80 -2.85 -0.06 -10.90
C ILE A 80 -2.72 0.09 -9.37
N GLY A 81 -2.53 1.32 -8.87
CA GLY A 81 -2.52 1.61 -7.43
C GLY A 81 -3.80 1.19 -6.74
N HIS A 82 -4.96 1.56 -7.28
CA HIS A 82 -6.26 1.13 -6.72
C HIS A 82 -6.40 -0.38 -6.72
N ASN A 83 -5.95 -1.07 -7.77
CA ASN A 83 -5.94 -2.54 -7.79
C ASN A 83 -5.04 -3.17 -6.74
N PHE A 84 -3.99 -2.47 -6.29
CA PHE A 84 -3.15 -2.89 -5.17
C PHE A 84 -3.57 -2.30 -3.82
N GLY A 85 -4.66 -1.54 -3.76
CA GLY A 85 -5.24 -1.03 -2.51
C GLY A 85 -4.75 0.35 -2.08
N PHE A 86 -4.10 1.11 -2.95
CA PHE A 86 -3.74 2.51 -2.68
C PHE A 86 -4.94 3.43 -2.89
N MET A 87 -5.19 4.31 -1.92
CA MET A 87 -6.26 5.31 -1.97
C MET A 87 -5.74 6.66 -2.45
N HIS A 88 -6.68 7.54 -2.81
CA HIS A 88 -6.32 8.92 -3.09
C HIS A 88 -5.78 9.65 -1.87
N THR A 89 -4.71 10.42 -2.05
CA THR A 89 -3.98 11.12 -0.97
C THR A 89 -4.58 12.46 -0.56
N ASP A 90 -5.41 13.06 -1.41
CA ASP A 90 -5.99 14.40 -1.29
C ASP A 90 -7.48 14.41 -0.93
N LEU A 91 -8.13 13.24 -0.87
CA LEU A 91 -9.48 13.10 -0.36
C LEU A 91 -9.47 13.13 1.18
N GLY A 92 -9.43 14.36 1.74
CA GLY A 92 -9.29 14.68 3.18
C GLY A 92 -10.37 14.13 4.14
N ASN A 93 -11.21 13.21 3.69
CA ASN A 93 -12.15 12.45 4.52
C ASN A 93 -11.64 11.06 4.92
N PHE A 94 -10.48 10.61 4.41
CA PHE A 94 -9.89 9.30 4.72
C PHE A 94 -8.68 9.38 5.66
N ASN A 95 -8.62 10.41 6.53
CA ASN A 95 -7.52 10.74 7.45
C ASN A 95 -7.06 9.62 8.42
N ASN A 96 -7.66 8.42 8.35
CA ASN A 96 -7.31 7.26 9.14
C ASN A 96 -6.55 6.16 8.35
N PHE A 97 -6.34 6.32 7.04
CA PHE A 97 -5.68 5.32 6.17
C PHE A 97 -4.41 5.84 5.49
N GLN A 98 -3.77 6.87 6.06
CA GLN A 98 -2.48 7.34 5.58
C GLN A 98 -1.46 6.20 5.62
N ALA A 99 -0.80 5.96 4.48
CA ALA A 99 0.26 4.97 4.40
C ALA A 99 1.35 5.31 5.44
N PRO A 100 1.91 4.31 6.14
CA PRO A 100 3.03 4.56 7.03
C PRO A 100 4.15 5.31 6.30
N PHE A 101 4.71 6.34 6.96
CA PHE A 101 5.84 7.13 6.47
C PHE A 101 5.58 8.04 5.25
N SER A 102 4.33 8.21 4.80
CA SER A 102 3.97 9.30 3.89
C SER A 102 3.57 10.57 4.66
N PRO A 103 3.66 11.77 4.07
CA PRO A 103 3.11 13.01 4.64
C PRO A 103 1.59 13.06 4.50
N SER A 104 0.94 13.98 5.21
CA SER A 104 -0.52 14.17 5.15
C SER A 104 -1.00 14.81 3.84
N SER A 105 -0.06 15.29 3.01
CA SER A 105 -0.32 15.78 1.67
C SER A 105 0.96 15.64 0.85
N ASP A 106 0.81 15.10 -0.36
CA ASP A 106 1.87 15.06 -1.36
C ASP A 106 1.32 15.58 -2.70
N PRO A 107 1.55 16.85 -3.05
CA PRO A 107 1.07 17.42 -4.30
C PRO A 107 1.63 16.72 -5.56
N GLN A 108 2.72 15.97 -5.42
CA GLN A 108 3.37 15.25 -6.52
C GLN A 108 2.95 13.78 -6.61
N SER A 109 2.14 13.29 -5.66
CA SER A 109 1.69 11.90 -5.66
C SER A 109 0.89 11.59 -6.92
N VAL A 110 1.26 10.47 -7.56
CA VAL A 110 0.47 9.91 -8.66
C VAL A 110 -0.93 9.53 -8.18
N PHE A 111 -1.14 9.26 -6.89
CA PHE A 111 -2.41 8.84 -6.31
C PHE A 111 -3.37 9.98 -5.97
N ASN A 112 -3.08 11.24 -6.25
CA ASN A 112 -4.07 12.30 -6.04
C ASN A 112 -5.29 12.17 -6.98
N SER A 113 -6.44 12.65 -6.51
CA SER A 113 -7.73 12.65 -7.20
C SER A 113 -7.78 13.67 -8.36
N GLY A 114 -7.20 13.30 -9.50
CA GLY A 114 -7.32 14.08 -10.74
C GLY A 114 -6.68 15.47 -10.70
N PRO A 115 -7.11 16.42 -11.58
CA PRO A 115 -6.34 17.62 -11.93
C PRO A 115 -6.17 18.66 -10.81
N ALA A 116 -6.62 18.36 -9.59
CA ALA A 116 -6.42 19.19 -8.39
C ALA A 116 -4.98 19.18 -7.84
N THR A 117 -4.08 18.39 -8.43
CA THR A 117 -2.65 18.47 -8.13
C THR A 117 -2.07 19.75 -8.71
N GLY A 118 -1.36 20.56 -7.92
CA GLY A 118 -0.57 21.71 -8.40
C GLY A 118 0.53 21.37 -9.42
N LEU A 119 0.52 20.17 -10.00
CA LEU A 119 1.34 19.66 -11.10
C LEU A 119 0.87 20.15 -12.47
N THR A 120 -0.33 20.72 -12.58
CA THR A 120 -0.83 21.27 -13.84
C THR A 120 -1.28 22.72 -13.67
N THR A 121 -1.05 23.55 -14.68
CA THR A 121 -1.63 24.90 -14.79
C THR A 121 -3.04 24.87 -15.38
N ASP A 122 -3.51 23.69 -15.80
CA ASP A 122 -4.83 23.47 -16.38
C ASP A 122 -5.60 22.53 -15.46
N SER A 123 -6.44 23.14 -14.61
CA SER A 123 -7.24 22.50 -13.55
C SER A 123 -8.23 21.43 -14.04
N ASN A 124 -8.22 21.09 -15.34
CA ASN A 124 -9.06 20.07 -15.94
C ASN A 124 -8.25 18.98 -16.68
N SER A 125 -6.93 18.88 -16.52
CA SER A 125 -6.10 17.98 -17.32
C SER A 125 -5.34 16.90 -16.53
N ILE A 126 -5.25 15.69 -17.08
CA ILE A 126 -4.42 14.61 -16.54
C ILE A 126 -2.94 15.07 -16.57
N PRO A 127 -2.19 14.91 -15.46
CA PRO A 127 -0.75 15.17 -15.47
C PRO A 127 -0.01 14.32 -16.51
N GLN A 128 1.09 14.84 -17.04
CA GLN A 128 2.02 14.02 -17.80
C GLN A 128 2.75 13.08 -16.83
N TRP A 129 3.01 11.84 -17.24
CA TRP A 129 3.85 10.95 -16.46
C TRP A 129 5.27 11.52 -16.31
N SER A 130 5.78 11.50 -15.09
CA SER A 130 7.17 11.78 -14.75
C SER A 130 7.79 10.58 -14.03
N SER A 131 7.34 10.33 -12.81
CA SER A 131 7.72 9.21 -11.95
C SER A 131 6.74 9.13 -10.77
N PHE A 132 6.83 8.05 -9.99
CA PHE A 132 6.34 8.07 -8.62
C PHE A 132 7.07 9.12 -7.80
N SER A 133 6.37 9.76 -6.85
CA SER A 133 7.01 10.62 -5.86
C SER A 133 7.82 9.79 -4.85
N GLU A 134 8.64 10.44 -4.04
CA GLU A 134 9.35 9.77 -2.93
C GLU A 134 8.38 9.13 -1.91
N TRP A 135 7.20 9.73 -1.75
CA TRP A 135 6.19 9.29 -0.80
C TRP A 135 5.30 8.19 -1.37
N ASP A 136 5.05 8.19 -2.68
CA ASP A 136 4.47 7.05 -3.40
C ASP A 136 5.37 5.81 -3.20
N ILE A 137 6.68 5.93 -3.45
CA ILE A 137 7.65 4.84 -3.25
C ILE A 137 7.66 4.36 -1.79
N SER A 138 7.60 5.28 -0.83
CA SER A 138 7.57 4.94 0.59
C SER A 138 6.29 4.18 0.98
N ALA A 139 5.12 4.60 0.47
CA ALA A 139 3.85 3.91 0.66
C ALA A 139 3.87 2.52 0.01
N LEU A 140 4.39 2.40 -1.21
CA LEU A 140 4.55 1.13 -1.92
C LEU A 140 5.40 0.16 -1.10
N ARG A 141 6.52 0.60 -0.54
CA ARG A 141 7.38 -0.22 0.33
C ARG A 141 6.75 -0.53 1.67
N ALA A 142 5.95 0.37 2.24
CA ALA A 142 5.23 0.09 3.47
C ALA A 142 4.21 -1.06 3.30
N VAL A 143 3.55 -1.14 2.14
CA VAL A 143 2.56 -2.20 1.87
C VAL A 143 3.21 -3.45 1.30
N TYR A 144 4.06 -3.32 0.27
CA TYR A 144 4.60 -4.43 -0.54
C TYR A 144 6.12 -4.60 -0.44
N GLY A 145 6.79 -3.93 0.50
CA GLY A 145 8.25 -3.98 0.59
C GLY A 145 8.82 -5.37 0.85
N ASP A 146 10.08 -5.59 0.48
CA ASP A 146 10.83 -6.82 0.78
C ASP A 146 12.00 -6.63 1.76
N ASP A 147 12.23 -5.42 2.25
CA ASP A 147 13.28 -5.19 3.23
C ASP A 147 12.92 -5.85 4.57
N VAL A 148 13.69 -6.87 4.94
CA VAL A 148 13.60 -7.61 6.22
C VAL A 148 13.66 -6.71 7.45
N MET A 149 14.28 -5.53 7.35
CA MET A 149 14.34 -4.55 8.45
C MET A 149 13.02 -3.79 8.67
N THR A 150 12.05 -3.96 7.77
CA THR A 150 10.78 -3.21 7.74
C THR A 150 9.53 -4.10 7.79
N GLN A 151 9.67 -5.42 7.89
CA GLN A 151 8.48 -6.30 7.89
C GLN A 151 7.63 -6.14 9.14
N ILE A 152 8.26 -5.88 10.29
CA ILE A 152 7.60 -5.46 11.52
C ILE A 152 8.35 -4.25 12.08
N TRP A 153 7.63 -3.17 12.34
CA TRP A 153 8.16 -1.99 13.02
C TRP A 153 7.73 -2.02 14.49
N PHE A 154 8.64 -1.60 15.37
CA PHE A 154 8.42 -1.57 16.80
C PHE A 154 8.91 -0.23 17.37
N ASP A 155 7.96 0.68 17.62
CA ASP A 155 8.24 2.04 18.06
C ASP A 155 7.74 2.29 19.48
N LEU A 156 8.47 3.08 20.26
CA LEU A 156 7.95 3.64 21.52
C LEU A 156 7.13 4.90 21.19
N ILE A 157 5.86 4.93 21.59
CA ILE A 157 4.97 6.07 21.32
C ILE A 157 4.92 7.02 22.52
N ALA A 158 4.88 6.48 23.74
CA ALA A 158 4.82 7.28 24.96
C ALA A 158 5.39 6.53 26.18
N PRO A 159 6.23 7.19 27.00
CA PRO A 159 6.58 6.66 28.31
C PRO A 159 5.39 6.80 29.28
N GLN A 160 4.86 5.69 29.78
CA GLN A 160 3.70 5.63 30.68
C GLN A 160 4.08 4.94 32.00
N GLY A 161 4.88 5.61 32.84
CA GLY A 161 5.36 5.03 34.10
C GLY A 161 6.21 3.77 33.88
N PHE A 162 5.91 2.67 34.59
CA PHE A 162 6.59 1.37 34.43
C PHE A 162 6.25 0.68 33.09
N PHE A 163 5.13 1.05 32.47
CA PHE A 163 4.73 0.55 31.16
C PHE A 163 5.10 1.56 30.06
N ARG A 164 5.19 1.06 28.85
CA ARG A 164 5.55 1.79 27.64
C ARG A 164 4.50 1.45 26.59
N GLU A 165 3.82 2.47 26.05
CA GLU A 165 2.95 2.27 24.89
C GLU A 165 3.84 2.07 23.67
N CYS A 166 3.73 0.90 23.06
CA CYS A 166 4.50 0.54 21.88
C CYS A 166 3.58 0.52 20.65
N LEU A 167 4.11 0.89 19.48
CA LEU A 167 3.46 0.67 18.20
C LEU A 167 4.13 -0.53 17.53
N ILE A 168 3.37 -1.59 17.32
CA ILE A 168 3.77 -2.69 16.45
C ILE A 168 3.07 -2.46 15.11
N ARG A 169 3.84 -2.37 14.03
CA ARG A 169 3.31 -2.32 12.67
C ARG A 169 3.82 -3.48 11.84
N TRP A 170 3.09 -3.88 10.80
CA TRP A 170 3.51 -4.92 9.88
C TRP A 170 3.00 -4.64 8.47
N GLN A 171 3.58 -5.31 7.49
CA GLN A 171 3.14 -5.25 6.09
C GLN A 171 1.84 -6.02 5.90
N ILE A 172 0.73 -5.32 5.59
CA ILE A 172 -0.61 -5.92 5.44
C ILE A 172 -0.62 -6.97 4.33
N SER A 173 0.07 -6.71 3.21
CA SER A 173 0.10 -7.61 2.04
C SER A 173 0.77 -8.96 2.29
N ARG A 174 1.41 -9.18 3.45
CA ARG A 174 1.97 -10.49 3.82
C ARG A 174 0.89 -11.49 4.23
N PHE A 175 -0.33 -11.01 4.46
CA PHE A 175 -1.44 -11.77 5.01
C PHE A 175 -2.71 -11.50 4.21
N CYS A 176 -3.39 -12.56 3.80
CA CYS A 176 -4.66 -12.56 3.09
C CYS A 176 -5.86 -12.46 4.02
N SER A 177 -5.69 -12.84 5.28
CA SER A 177 -6.74 -12.79 6.28
C SER A 177 -7.04 -11.36 6.72
N THR A 178 -8.31 -11.11 7.05
CA THR A 178 -8.76 -9.84 7.67
C THR A 178 -8.31 -9.72 9.13
N THR A 179 -7.80 -10.82 9.70
CA THR A 179 -7.27 -10.89 11.07
C THR A 179 -5.92 -11.59 11.10
N VAL A 180 -5.01 -11.10 11.95
CA VAL A 180 -3.70 -11.72 12.22
C VAL A 180 -3.57 -12.01 13.69
N THR A 181 -2.80 -13.03 14.04
CA THR A 181 -2.38 -13.29 15.42
C THR A 181 -1.04 -12.58 15.67
N CYS A 182 -1.00 -11.70 16.66
CA CYS A 182 0.22 -11.14 17.21
C CYS A 182 0.62 -11.92 18.47
N LYS A 183 1.85 -12.42 18.51
CA LYS A 183 2.48 -13.03 19.69
C LYS A 183 3.68 -12.21 20.11
N ILE A 184 3.76 -11.89 21.40
CA ILE A 184 4.85 -11.12 21.99
C ILE A 184 5.57 -11.99 22.99
N PHE A 185 6.86 -12.18 22.78
CA PHE A 185 7.75 -12.92 23.65
C PHE A 185 8.66 -11.95 24.39
N LYS A 186 8.87 -12.15 25.69
CA LYS A 186 9.88 -11.45 26.49
C LYS A 186 10.92 -12.46 26.95
N SER A 187 12.18 -12.29 26.55
CA SER A 187 13.25 -13.25 26.86
C SER A 187 12.88 -14.70 26.50
N GLY A 188 12.23 -14.90 25.34
CA GLY A 188 11.78 -16.21 24.85
C GLY A 188 10.47 -16.74 25.46
N VAL A 189 9.88 -16.06 26.45
CA VAL A 189 8.61 -16.47 27.07
C VAL A 189 7.45 -15.71 26.44
N LEU A 190 6.41 -16.40 25.98
CA LEU A 190 5.18 -15.78 25.47
C LEU A 190 4.48 -15.02 26.59
N ILE A 191 4.37 -13.70 26.47
CA ILE A 191 3.71 -12.83 27.45
C ILE A 191 2.37 -12.26 26.96
N ASN A 192 2.14 -12.24 25.64
CA ASN A 192 0.89 -11.77 25.06
C ASN A 192 0.59 -12.51 23.75
N LYS A 193 -0.68 -12.81 23.53
CA LYS A 193 -1.23 -13.32 22.28
C LYS A 193 -2.57 -12.63 22.03
N ALA A 194 -2.72 -12.00 20.89
CA ALA A 194 -3.98 -11.36 20.49
C ALA A 194 -4.27 -11.63 19.02
N ASP A 195 -5.53 -11.95 18.70
CA ASP A 195 -6.04 -11.93 17.33
C ASP A 195 -6.58 -10.52 17.07
N ILE A 196 -6.03 -9.85 16.07
CA ILE A 196 -6.24 -8.42 15.79
C ILE A 196 -6.59 -8.21 14.31
N PRO A 197 -7.27 -7.10 13.95
CA PRO A 197 -7.49 -6.77 12.55
C PRO A 197 -6.18 -6.65 11.77
N ASN A 198 -6.15 -7.10 10.52
CA ASN A 198 -5.02 -6.95 9.62
C ASN A 198 -4.95 -5.51 9.05
N ASN A 199 -4.69 -4.53 9.90
CA ASN A 199 -4.68 -3.09 9.55
C ASN A 199 -3.32 -2.41 9.84
N ALA A 200 -2.23 -3.19 9.83
CA ALA A 200 -0.87 -2.76 10.11
C ALA A 200 -0.59 -2.17 11.50
N ASN A 201 -1.50 -2.22 12.47
CA ASN A 201 -1.28 -1.53 13.74
C ASN A 201 -1.75 -2.31 14.97
N PHE A 202 -0.87 -2.42 15.97
CA PHE A 202 -1.19 -2.93 17.29
C PHE A 202 -0.46 -2.15 18.38
N ARG A 203 -1.17 -1.83 19.47
CA ARG A 203 -0.67 -0.95 20.54
C ARG A 203 -0.67 -1.63 21.91
N PRO A 204 0.29 -2.52 22.19
CA PRO A 204 0.40 -3.13 23.51
C PRO A 204 1.08 -2.18 24.52
N LEU A 205 0.74 -2.38 25.79
CA LEU A 205 1.53 -1.85 26.92
C LEU A 205 2.58 -2.88 27.31
N LEU A 206 3.85 -2.53 27.20
CA LEU A 206 4.98 -3.41 27.51
C LEU A 206 5.87 -2.79 28.61
N THR A 207 6.60 -3.62 29.32
CA THR A 207 7.61 -3.17 30.31
C THR A 207 8.99 -3.09 29.64
N PRO A 208 9.99 -2.39 30.18
CA PRO A 208 11.34 -2.44 29.62
C PRO A 208 11.88 -3.89 29.51
N GLY A 209 12.64 -4.17 28.45
CA GLY A 209 13.23 -5.49 28.20
C GLY A 209 13.44 -5.82 26.73
N VAL A 210 13.83 -7.07 26.46
CA VAL A 210 14.06 -7.60 25.11
C VAL A 210 12.85 -8.40 24.66
N TYR A 211 12.34 -8.07 23.48
CA TYR A 211 11.12 -8.63 22.90
C TYR A 211 11.36 -9.26 21.54
N ASP A 212 10.70 -10.39 21.29
CA ASP A 212 10.53 -10.95 19.96
C ASP A 212 9.04 -10.96 19.62
N ILE A 213 8.67 -10.45 18.45
CA ILE A 213 7.28 -10.25 18.02
C ILE A 213 7.06 -11.09 16.78
N TRP A 214 6.04 -11.95 16.85
CA TRP A 214 5.63 -12.78 15.72
C TRP A 214 4.23 -12.39 15.26
N ILE A 215 4.08 -12.14 13.97
CA ILE A 215 2.78 -11.93 13.31
C ILE A 215 2.54 -13.07 12.33
N HIS A 216 1.37 -13.70 12.39
CA HIS A 216 0.97 -14.74 11.44
C HIS A 216 -0.54 -14.73 11.19
N GLU A 217 -0.99 -15.35 10.11
CA GLU A 217 -2.43 -15.46 9.84
C GLU A 217 -3.15 -16.30 10.90
N VAL A 218 -4.36 -15.87 11.25
CA VAL A 218 -5.28 -16.68 12.05
C VAL A 218 -5.70 -17.90 11.23
N GLY A 219 -5.63 -19.09 11.81
CA GLY A 219 -6.07 -20.33 11.15
C GLY A 219 -5.05 -20.96 10.18
N ASN A 220 -3.93 -20.30 9.90
CA ASN A 220 -2.87 -20.82 9.05
C ASN A 220 -1.47 -20.76 9.72
N PRO A 221 -1.24 -21.53 10.81
CA PRO A 221 0.02 -21.49 11.57
C PRO A 221 1.23 -22.04 10.80
N GLY A 222 1.03 -22.69 9.64
CA GLY A 222 2.10 -23.09 8.72
C GLY A 222 2.35 -22.10 7.58
N GLY A 223 1.59 -21.01 7.51
CA GLY A 223 1.72 -19.96 6.50
C GLY A 223 2.84 -18.96 6.81
N THR A 224 2.78 -17.79 6.16
CA THR A 224 3.73 -16.69 6.38
C THR A 224 3.80 -16.31 7.87
N ILE A 225 5.02 -16.25 8.42
CA ILE A 225 5.27 -15.73 9.76
C ILE A 225 6.30 -14.61 9.64
N LEU A 226 5.93 -13.42 10.07
CA LEU A 226 6.86 -12.31 10.24
C LEU A 226 7.41 -12.34 11.66
N LYS A 227 8.71 -12.11 11.81
CA LYS A 227 9.39 -12.08 13.11
C LYS A 227 10.32 -10.88 13.19
N THR A 228 10.36 -10.20 14.32
CA THR A 228 11.28 -9.06 14.52
C THR A 228 12.71 -9.50 14.83
N GLY A 229 12.88 -10.69 15.41
CA GLY A 229 14.05 -11.00 16.23
C GLY A 229 14.03 -10.17 17.53
N ASP A 230 15.09 -10.30 18.33
CA ASP A 230 15.21 -9.59 19.60
C ASP A 230 15.30 -8.06 19.41
N ARG A 231 14.35 -7.33 19.99
CA ARG A 231 14.27 -5.86 20.01
C ARG A 231 14.28 -5.35 21.44
N THR A 232 15.19 -4.43 21.74
CA THR A 232 15.29 -3.83 23.07
C THR A 232 14.35 -2.64 23.20
N LEU A 233 13.51 -2.68 24.24
CA LEU A 233 12.70 -1.56 24.70
C LEU A 233 13.34 -0.97 25.96
N ASN A 234 13.81 0.28 25.87
CA ASN A 234 14.44 1.03 26.97
C ASN A 234 13.41 1.87 27.77
#